data_AF-A0A9N9KFK7-F1
#
_entry.id   AF-A0A9N9KFK7-F1
#
_cell.length_a   1.000
_cell.length_b   1.000
_cell.length_c   1.000
_cell.angle_alpha   90.00
_cell.angle_beta   90.00
_cell.angle_gamma   90.00
#
_symmetry.space_group_name_H-M   'P 1'
#
loop_
_entity.id
_entity.type
_entity.pdbx_description
1 polymer ?
#
loop_
_entity_poly.entity_id
_entity_poly.type
_entity_poly.pdbx_seq_one_letter_code
_entity_poly.pdbx_strand_id
1 'polypeptide(L)' 'NLMRIRGSEIFELLSQKEAMIFVCGGAQGIAQKGNDALTDILVEHGKMQRPDALNLLVKWMGEKRYLRDL' A
#
# COMPACT_ATOMS: atom_id res chain seq x y z
N ASN A 1 0.33 -9.91 10.55
CA ASN A 1 0.87 -8.86 9.66
C ASN A 1 0.54 -7.51 10.27
N LEU A 2 1.53 -6.77 10.78
CA LEU A 2 1.33 -5.52 11.52
C LEU A 2 0.59 -4.45 10.70
N MET A 3 0.80 -4.41 9.38
CA MET A 3 0.12 -3.43 8.53
C MET A 3 -1.40 -3.61 8.52
N ARG A 4 -1.87 -4.87 8.46
CA ARG A 4 -3.32 -5.17 8.51
C ARG A 4 -3.94 -4.81 9.86
N ILE A 5 -3.21 -5.04 10.96
CA ILE A 5 -3.64 -4.65 12.32
C ILE A 5 -3.81 -3.14 12.43
N ARG A 6 -2.92 -2.36 11.79
CA ARG A 6 -2.97 -0.89 11.77
C ARG A 6 -3.64 -0.32 10.52
N GLY A 7 -4.46 -1.11 9.83
CA GLY A 7 -5.00 -0.78 8.50
C GLY A 7 -5.73 0.56 8.45
N SER A 8 -6.56 0.85 9.45
CA SER A 8 -7.32 2.11 9.51
C SER A 8 -6.43 3.34 9.60
N GLU A 9 -5.36 3.27 10.40
CA GLU A 9 -4.42 4.37 10.59
C GLU A 9 -3.56 4.58 9.34
N ILE A 10 -3.09 3.48 8.75
CA ILE A 10 -2.36 3.52 7.47
C ILE A 10 -3.25 4.13 6.39
N PHE A 11 -4.51 3.72 6.31
CA PHE A 11 -5.46 4.30 5.35
C PHE A 11 -5.62 5.80 5.55
N GLU A 12 -5.78 6.29 6.78
CA GLU A 12 -5.87 7.73 7.06
C GLU A 12 -4.64 8.51 6.56
N LEU A 13 -3.43 8.00 6.83
CA LEU A 13 -2.17 8.58 6.34
C LEU A 13 -2.16 8.66 4.81
N LEU A 14 -2.64 7.61 4.13
CA LEU A 14 -2.69 7.54 2.68
C LEU A 14 -3.77 8.43 2.09
N SER A 15 -4.98 8.47 2.64
CA SER A 15 -6.09 9.19 2.02
C SER A 15 -6.11 10.68 2.36
N GLN A 16 -5.65 11.07 3.54
CA GLN A 16 -5.81 12.45 4.04
C GLN A 16 -4.51 13.24 4.11
N LYS A 17 -3.36 12.57 4.25
CA LYS A 17 -2.07 13.22 4.54
C LYS A 17 -1.04 13.04 3.42
N GLU A 18 -1.49 12.55 2.26
CA GLU A 18 -0.67 12.28 1.07
C GLU A 18 0.64 11.54 1.38
N ALA A 19 0.60 10.62 2.36
CA ALA A 19 1.79 9.97 2.86
C ALA A 19 2.54 9.22 1.75
N MET A 20 3.88 9.28 1.81
CA MET A 20 4.77 8.47 0.98
C MET A 20 4.93 7.08 1.58
N ILE A 21 5.04 6.07 0.71
CA ILE A 21 5.22 4.67 1.06
C ILE A 21 6.63 4.26 0.64
N PHE A 22 7.41 3.71 1.56
CA PHE A 22 8.72 3.12 1.29
C PHE A 22 8.71 1.66 1.72
N VAL A 23 9.02 0.75 0.79
CA VAL A 23 9.18 -0.67 1.09
C VAL A 23 10.58 -1.09 0.67
N CYS A 24 11.42 -1.40 1.64
CA CYS A 24 12.79 -1.89 1.43
C CYS A 24 12.92 -3.33 1.94
N GLY A 25 13.63 -4.20 1.20
CA GLY A 25 14.03 -5.52 1.68
C GLY A 25 14.39 -6.48 0.57
N GLY A 26 15.63 -7.01 0.59
CA GLY A 26 16.24 -7.79 -0.49
C GLY A 26 15.73 -9.22 -0.70
N ALA A 27 14.48 -9.52 -0.32
CA ALA A 27 13.86 -10.80 -0.64
C ALA A 27 12.55 -10.52 -1.40
N GLN A 28 12.44 -11.03 -2.63
CA GLN A 28 11.26 -10.87 -3.50
C GLN A 28 9.91 -11.11 -2.79
N GLY A 29 9.88 -11.99 -1.78
CA GLY A 29 8.67 -12.27 -0.99
C GLY A 29 8.23 -11.18 -0.01
N ILE A 30 9.11 -10.27 0.42
CA ILE A 30 8.76 -9.19 1.37
C ILE A 30 7.96 -8.09 0.66
N ALA A 31 8.39 -7.73 -0.54
CA ALA A 31 7.72 -6.72 -1.35
C ALA A 31 6.33 -7.15 -1.80
N GLN A 32 6.18 -8.44 -2.16
CA GLN A 32 4.88 -8.99 -2.54
C GLN A 32 3.91 -8.96 -1.34
N LYS A 33 4.36 -9.40 -0.15
CA LYS A 33 3.57 -9.33 1.09
C LYS A 33 3.20 -7.90 1.49
N GLY A 34 4.08 -6.94 1.24
CA GLY A 34 3.82 -5.51 1.46
C GLY A 34 2.73 -5.00 0.52
N ASN A 35 2.85 -5.28 -0.77
CA ASN A 35 1.86 -4.88 -1.77
C ASN A 35 0.48 -5.51 -1.52
N ASP A 36 0.44 -6.80 -1.15
CA ASP A 36 -0.81 -7.49 -0.81
C ASP A 36 -1.50 -6.85 0.38
N ALA A 37 -0.75 -6.52 1.43
CA ALA A 37 -1.32 -5.92 2.62
C ALA A 37 -1.76 -4.47 2.39
N LEU A 38 -1.06 -3.68 1.57
CA LEU A 38 -1.54 -2.36 1.15
C LEU A 38 -2.84 -2.47 0.32
N THR A 39 -2.92 -3.46 -0.57
CA THR A 39 -4.13 -3.73 -1.35
C THR A 39 -5.30 -4.07 -0.44
N ASP A 40 -5.09 -4.94 0.56
CA ASP A 40 -6.13 -5.30 1.53
C ASP A 40 -6.62 -4.10 2.33
N ILE A 41 -5.70 -3.23 2.78
CA ILE A 41 -6.04 -2.00 3.52
C ILE A 41 -6.91 -1.06 2.68
N LEU A 42 -6.57 -0.89 1.40
CA LEU A 42 -7.34 -0.05 0.48
C LEU A 42 -8.74 -0.62 0.23
N VAL A 43 -8.86 -1.93 0.08
CA VAL A 43 -10.17 -2.60 -0.07
C VAL A 43 -11.02 -2.45 1.19
N GLU A 44 -10.44 -2.76 2.36
CA GLU A 44 -11.17 -2.81 3.63
C GLU A 44 -11.60 -1.42 4.12
N HIS A 45 -10.67 -0.46 4.13
CA HIS A 45 -10.89 0.87 4.68
C HIS A 45 -11.27 1.91 3.63
N GLY A 46 -10.77 1.78 2.41
CA GLY A 46 -11.11 2.66 1.28
C GLY A 46 -12.36 2.25 0.51
N LYS A 47 -12.97 1.11 0.86
CA LYS A 47 -14.21 0.60 0.25
C LYS A 47 -14.15 0.51 -1.28
N MET A 48 -12.96 0.28 -1.82
CA MET A 48 -12.74 0.12 -3.26
C MET A 48 -12.57 -1.35 -3.63
N GLN A 49 -12.79 -1.68 -4.91
CA GLN A 49 -12.58 -3.04 -5.39
C GLN A 49 -11.07 -3.35 -5.47
N ARG A 50 -10.72 -4.63 -5.35
CA ARG A 50 -9.31 -5.06 -5.43
C ARG A 50 -8.60 -4.60 -6.72
N PRO A 51 -9.21 -4.66 -7.92
CA PRO A 51 -8.59 -4.13 -9.14
C PRO A 51 -8.28 -2.63 -9.05
N ASP A 52 -9.18 -1.85 -8.46
CA ASP A 52 -9.00 -0.40 -8.28
C ASP A 52 -7.86 -0.10 -7.30
N ALA A 53 -7.78 -0.85 -6.20
CA ALA A 53 -6.70 -0.74 -5.24
C ALA A 53 -5.33 -1.03 -5.88
N LEU A 54 -5.24 -2.08 -6.71
CA LEU A 54 -4.01 -2.41 -7.43
C LEU A 54 -3.61 -1.31 -8.43
N ASN A 55 -4.58 -0.81 -9.20
CA ASN A 55 -4.35 0.29 -10.15
C ASN A 55 -3.90 1.57 -9.42
N LEU A 56 -4.44 1.84 -8.23
CA LEU A 56 -4.04 2.98 -7.42
C LEU A 56 -2.60 2.84 -6.91
N LEU A 57 -2.19 1.66 -6.46
CA LEU A 57 -0.79 1.41 -6.09
C LEU A 57 0.16 1.58 -7.28
N VAL A 58 -0.24 1.14 -8.49
CA VAL A 58 0.52 1.38 -9.73
C VAL A 58 0.64 2.87 -10.04
N LYS A 59 -0.46 3.62 -9.92
CA LYS A 59 -0.45 5.07 -10.06
C LYS A 59 0.52 5.73 -9.08
N TRP A 60 0.48 5.36 -7.79
CA TRP A 60 1.39 5.91 -6.79
C TRP A 60 2.86 5.56 -7.03
N MET A 61 3.16 4.40 -7.64
CA MET A 61 4.52 4.11 -8.08
C MET A 61 4.97 5.06 -9.20
N GLY A 62 4.10 5.33 -10.18
CA GLY A 62 4.38 6.30 -11.25
C GLY A 62 4.56 7.73 -10.74
N GLU A 63 3.81 8.11 -9.70
CA GLU A 63 3.88 9.43 -9.03
C GLU A 63 5.04 9.55 -8.02
N LYS A 64 5.88 8.52 -7.88
CA LYS A 64 6.95 8.43 -6.87
C LYS A 64 6.47 8.55 -5.41
N ARG A 65 5.17 8.33 -5.19
CA ARG A 65 4.56 8.30 -3.86
C ARG A 65 4.67 6.93 -3.20
N TYR A 66 4.77 5.86 -4.00
CA TYR A 66 5.07 4.51 -3.53
C TYR A 66 6.42 4.03 -4.11
N LEU A 67 7.44 3.98 -3.26
CA LEU A 67 8.79 3.57 -3.61
C LEU A 67 9.08 2.17 -3.06
N ARG A 68 9.71 1.35 -3.89
CA ARG A 68 10.13 -0.01 -3.55
C ARG A 68 11.60 -0.16 -3.89
N ASP A 69 12.35 -0.64 -2.92
CA ASP A 69 13.77 -1.00 -3.06
C ASP A 69 13.87 -2.52 -2.88
N LEU A 70 13.97 -3.22 -4.02
CA LEU A 70 13.82 -4.67 -4.16
C LEU A 70 15.16 -5.35 -4.44
#